data_AF-A0A2A5SY57-F1
#
_entry.id   AF-A0A2A5SY57-F1
#
_cell.length_a   1.000
_cell.length_b   1.000
_cell.length_c   1.000
_cell.angle_alpha   90.00
_cell.angle_beta   90.00
_cell.angle_gamma   90.00
#
_symmetry.space_group_name_H-M   'P 1'
#
loop_
_entity.id
_entity.type
_entity.pdbx_description
1 polymer ?
#
loop_
_entity_poly.entity_id
_entity_poly.type
_entity_poly.pdbx_seq_one_letter_code
_entity_poly.pdbx_strand_id
1 'polypeptide(L)'
;MSLSLSLYLKERKRNYLLISLYFLLLILNGLIVTMSETLQIFANDYNRQFMVNPIIETIYYLATFGIALKLVTDLFEEKVKAYQYGLYIGFALWLIAVPFMSNSALKVWLYYLPSQLLTVYLGIYLLSHYRQVKQSSFLGKYTRLIGIMAIIFGLSIVVEDTFIIYFRDIYHTNMLKIHNRNVSEDLFHISLCIIAIKYFLSNYQTENEEVPLADKANLISAVHDSTDVYEEEQYYFDRFMDKYGITQREGEILQLLLQRKHNQEIANQLYLSLGTVKTHTHNIFIKLQVERRSEVCEVWEAYEKSELSQ
;
A
#
# COMPACT_ATOMS: atom_id res chain seq x y z
N MET A 1 7.75 0.27 -10.12
CA MET A 1 7.50 0.18 -11.59
C MET A 1 7.71 -1.23 -12.13
N SER A 2 8.92 -1.83 -12.01
CA SER A 2 9.18 -3.17 -12.56
C SER A 2 8.24 -4.26 -12.01
N LEU A 3 8.05 -4.31 -10.68
CA LEU A 3 7.13 -5.24 -10.03
C LEU A 3 5.68 -5.09 -10.52
N SER A 4 5.16 -3.86 -10.54
CA SER A 4 3.81 -3.56 -11.03
C SER A 4 3.64 -3.89 -12.51
N LEU A 5 4.66 -3.66 -13.34
CA LEU A 5 4.62 -3.98 -14.76
C LEU A 5 4.66 -5.49 -15.01
N SER A 6 5.49 -6.22 -14.26
CA SER A 6 5.56 -7.68 -14.33
C SER A 6 4.21 -8.32 -13.99
N LEU A 7 3.58 -7.89 -12.90
CA LEU A 7 2.25 -8.38 -12.51
C LEU A 7 1.16 -7.96 -13.50
N TYR A 8 1.26 -6.78 -14.11
CA TYR A 8 0.36 -6.39 -15.20
C TYR A 8 0.49 -7.32 -16.41
N LEU A 9 1.71 -7.68 -16.82
CA LEU A 9 1.93 -8.57 -17.95
C LEU A 9 1.35 -9.97 -17.69
N LYS A 10 1.32 -10.41 -16.43
CA LYS A 10 0.77 -11.70 -15.99
C LYS A 10 -0.76 -11.67 -15.83
N GLU A 11 -1.30 -10.78 -14.99
CA GLU A 11 -2.72 -10.77 -14.61
C GLU A 11 -3.59 -9.88 -15.51
N ARG A 12 -3.00 -9.01 -16.32
CA ARG A 12 -3.68 -8.02 -17.20
C ARG A 12 -4.67 -7.08 -16.48
N LYS A 13 -4.60 -6.97 -15.16
CA LYS A 13 -5.43 -6.03 -14.37
C LYS A 13 -5.01 -4.59 -14.58
N ARG A 14 -5.98 -3.73 -14.92
CA ARG A 14 -5.75 -2.29 -15.21
C ARG A 14 -5.03 -1.54 -14.08
N ASN A 15 -5.31 -1.87 -12.82
CA ASN A 15 -4.75 -1.16 -11.67
C ASN A 15 -3.23 -1.27 -11.59
N TYR A 16 -2.65 -2.40 -11.98
CA TYR A 16 -1.20 -2.58 -12.00
C TYR A 16 -0.52 -1.73 -13.08
N LEU A 17 -1.17 -1.59 -14.24
CA LEU A 17 -0.69 -0.69 -15.29
C LEU A 17 -0.72 0.77 -14.82
N LEU A 18 -1.80 1.20 -14.18
CA LEU A 18 -1.94 2.56 -13.63
C LEU A 18 -0.87 2.85 -12.57
N ILE A 19 -0.62 1.92 -11.64
CA ILE A 19 0.46 2.05 -10.65
C ILE A 19 1.83 2.13 -11.34
N SER A 20 2.06 1.32 -12.37
CA SER A 20 3.33 1.37 -13.13
C SER A 20 3.52 2.71 -13.82
N LEU A 21 2.47 3.25 -14.45
CA LEU A 21 2.49 4.55 -15.11
C LEU A 21 2.72 5.69 -14.11
N TYR A 22 2.07 5.61 -12.94
CA TYR A 22 2.29 6.58 -11.85
C TYR A 22 3.76 6.63 -11.43
N PHE A 23 4.38 5.47 -11.17
CA PHE A 23 5.80 5.43 -10.80
C PHE A 23 6.74 5.85 -11.93
N LEU A 24 6.38 5.58 -13.19
CA LEU A 24 7.16 6.07 -14.33
C LEU A 24 7.18 7.61 -14.35
N LEU A 25 6.02 8.25 -14.15
CA LEU A 25 5.92 9.71 -14.08
C LEU A 25 6.75 10.28 -12.93
N LEU A 26 6.75 9.63 -11.75
CA LEU A 26 7.59 10.04 -10.62
C LEU A 26 9.09 9.96 -10.95
N ILE A 27 9.53 8.89 -11.63
CA ILE A 27 10.94 8.73 -12.03
C ILE A 27 11.33 9.82 -13.04
N LEU A 28 10.48 10.08 -14.04
CA LEU A 28 10.73 11.12 -15.03
C LEU A 28 10.81 12.51 -14.38
N ASN A 29 9.88 12.82 -13.47
CA ASN A 29 9.92 14.08 -12.73
C ASN A 29 11.19 14.21 -11.88
N GLY A 30 11.54 13.17 -11.12
CA GLY A 30 12.77 13.16 -10.32
C GLY A 30 14.03 13.34 -11.15
N LEU A 31 14.07 12.79 -12.37
CA LEU A 31 15.17 12.99 -13.31
C LEU A 31 15.25 14.46 -13.76
N ILE A 32 14.12 15.06 -14.12
CA ILE A 32 14.06 16.48 -14.56
C ILE A 32 14.51 17.40 -13.42
N VAL A 33 14.00 17.18 -12.21
CA VAL A 33 14.42 17.93 -11.01
C VAL A 33 15.93 17.80 -10.78
N THR A 34 16.46 16.58 -10.83
CA THR A 34 17.89 16.32 -10.65
C THR A 34 18.73 17.02 -11.74
N MET A 35 18.29 17.00 -12.99
CA MET A 35 18.95 17.72 -14.08
C MET A 35 18.92 19.23 -13.83
N SER A 36 17.81 19.78 -13.31
CA SER A 36 17.69 21.20 -13.00
C SER A 36 18.58 21.64 -11.83
N GLU A 37 18.97 20.75 -10.92
CA GLU A 37 19.89 21.06 -9.83
C GLU A 37 21.37 20.94 -10.23
N THR A 38 21.68 19.97 -11.09
CA THR A 38 23.06 19.60 -11.41
C THR A 38 23.61 20.27 -12.67
N LEU A 39 22.76 20.50 -13.67
CA LEU A 39 23.15 21.03 -14.98
C LEU A 39 22.66 22.46 -15.15
N GLN A 40 23.53 23.44 -14.91
CA GLN A 40 23.17 24.86 -14.96
C GLN A 40 22.59 25.30 -16.32
N ILE A 41 23.09 24.74 -17.43
CA ILE A 41 22.57 25.03 -18.78
C ILE A 41 21.11 24.58 -18.91
N PHE A 42 20.82 23.36 -18.45
CA PHE A 42 19.47 22.83 -18.46
C PHE A 42 18.56 23.63 -17.52
N ALA A 43 19.02 23.94 -16.30
CA ALA A 43 18.28 24.71 -15.32
C ALA A 43 17.82 26.08 -15.85
N ASN A 44 18.71 26.80 -16.54
CA ASN A 44 18.39 28.13 -17.07
C ASN A 44 17.31 28.08 -18.15
N ASP A 45 17.39 27.10 -19.06
CA ASP A 45 16.41 26.93 -20.13
C ASP A 45 15.07 26.43 -19.56
N TYR A 46 15.12 25.39 -18.73
CA TYR A 46 13.97 24.79 -18.08
C TYR A 46 13.19 25.81 -17.23
N ASN A 47 13.86 26.56 -16.35
CA ASN A 47 13.20 27.56 -15.51
C ASN A 47 12.60 28.70 -16.36
N ARG A 48 13.26 29.10 -17.46
CA ARG A 48 12.72 30.13 -18.36
C ARG A 48 11.46 29.63 -19.07
N GLN A 49 11.49 28.39 -19.55
CA GLN A 49 10.31 27.76 -20.15
C GLN A 49 9.18 27.64 -19.15
N PHE A 50 9.45 27.20 -17.92
CA PHE A 50 8.46 27.13 -16.84
C PHE A 50 7.74 28.47 -16.61
N MET A 51 8.48 29.58 -16.58
CA MET A 51 7.89 30.91 -16.37
C MET A 51 6.97 31.37 -17.52
N VAL A 52 7.14 30.84 -18.73
CA VAL A 52 6.35 31.20 -19.91
C VAL A 52 5.22 30.21 -20.13
N ASN A 53 5.54 28.91 -20.16
CA ASN A 53 4.62 27.81 -20.43
C ASN A 53 5.11 26.52 -19.74
N PRO A 54 4.60 26.21 -18.52
CA PRO A 54 5.02 25.04 -17.74
C PRO A 54 4.35 23.76 -18.25
N ILE A 55 4.62 23.38 -19.50
CA ILE A 55 3.96 22.23 -20.16
C ILE A 55 4.30 20.92 -19.44
N ILE A 56 5.57 20.74 -19.08
CA ILE A 56 6.08 19.50 -18.49
C ILE A 56 5.40 19.25 -17.14
N GLU A 57 5.36 20.27 -16.30
CA GLU A 57 4.73 20.25 -14.97
C GLU A 57 3.22 20.07 -15.10
N THR A 58 2.60 20.74 -16.08
CA THR A 58 1.16 20.65 -16.30
C THR A 58 0.76 19.22 -16.68
N ILE A 59 1.51 18.59 -17.59
CA ILE A 59 1.29 17.19 -17.97
C ILE A 59 1.52 16.28 -16.76
N TYR A 60 2.60 16.50 -16.01
CA TYR A 60 2.92 15.72 -14.83
C TYR A 60 1.81 15.78 -13.77
N TYR A 61 1.38 16.98 -13.37
CA TYR A 61 0.36 17.14 -12.33
C TYR A 61 -1.01 16.62 -12.76
N LEU A 62 -1.41 16.83 -14.02
CA LEU A 62 -2.67 16.28 -14.53
C LEU A 62 -2.64 14.75 -14.58
N ALA A 63 -1.56 14.17 -15.12
CA ALA A 63 -1.43 12.72 -15.25
C ALA A 63 -1.38 12.04 -13.88
N THR A 64 -0.56 12.55 -12.96
CA THR A 64 -0.43 11.98 -11.60
C THR A 64 -1.73 12.08 -10.81
N PHE A 65 -2.40 13.22 -10.81
CA PHE A 65 -3.70 13.38 -10.14
C PHE A 65 -4.77 12.50 -10.77
N GLY A 66 -4.86 12.44 -12.11
CA GLY A 66 -5.84 11.60 -12.80
C GLY A 66 -5.67 10.12 -12.51
N ILE A 67 -4.42 9.64 -12.50
CA ILE A 67 -4.09 8.26 -12.15
C ILE A 67 -4.40 8.00 -10.67
N ALA A 68 -3.99 8.89 -9.78
CA ALA A 68 -4.23 8.75 -8.34
C ALA A 68 -5.73 8.72 -8.02
N LEU A 69 -6.52 9.64 -8.58
CA LEU A 69 -7.98 9.65 -8.46
C LEU A 69 -8.57 8.34 -8.95
N LYS A 70 -8.14 7.84 -10.11
CA LYS A 70 -8.65 6.59 -10.67
C LYS A 70 -8.33 5.39 -9.77
N LEU A 71 -7.09 5.30 -9.29
CA LEU A 71 -6.66 4.25 -8.37
C LEU A 71 -7.45 4.27 -7.06
N VAL A 72 -7.69 5.46 -6.49
CA VAL A 72 -8.48 5.61 -5.27
C VAL A 72 -9.94 5.20 -5.50
N THR A 73 -10.56 5.57 -6.62
CA THR A 73 -11.94 5.13 -6.91
C THR A 73 -12.04 3.63 -7.18
N ASP A 74 -11.07 3.06 -7.91
CA ASP A 74 -11.02 1.62 -8.20
C ASP A 74 -10.75 0.80 -6.92
N LEU A 75 -10.08 1.38 -5.91
CA LEU A 75 -9.89 0.76 -4.59
C LEU A 75 -11.21 0.57 -3.82
N PHE A 76 -12.14 1.51 -3.95
CA PHE A 76 -13.46 1.44 -3.33
C PHE A 76 -14.51 0.75 -4.21
N GLU A 77 -14.11 0.18 -5.35
CA GLU A 77 -15.01 -0.38 -6.36
C GLU A 77 -16.09 0.63 -6.85
N GLU A 78 -15.79 1.93 -6.72
CA GLU A 78 -16.69 3.02 -7.12
C GLU A 78 -16.32 3.57 -8.51
N LYS A 79 -17.30 4.17 -9.19
CA LYS A 79 -17.05 5.00 -10.37
C LYS A 79 -16.68 6.43 -9.97
N VAL A 80 -15.87 7.10 -10.79
CA VAL A 80 -15.53 8.52 -10.61
C VAL A 80 -16.82 9.34 -10.65
N LYS A 81 -17.08 10.11 -9.59
CA LYS A 81 -18.32 10.89 -9.42
C LYS A 81 -18.26 12.18 -10.26
N ALA A 82 -19.41 12.71 -10.68
CA ALA A 82 -19.47 13.89 -11.55
C ALA A 82 -18.72 15.11 -10.99
N TYR A 83 -18.79 15.35 -9.68
CA TYR A 83 -18.04 16.43 -9.04
C TYR A 83 -16.51 16.25 -9.11
N GLN A 84 -16.02 15.01 -9.14
CA GLN A 84 -14.58 14.71 -9.25
C GLN A 84 -14.06 15.00 -10.66
N TYR A 85 -14.88 14.76 -11.69
CA TYR A 85 -14.59 15.25 -13.04
C TYR A 85 -14.57 16.77 -13.11
N GLY A 86 -15.54 17.44 -12.47
CA GLY A 86 -15.55 18.90 -12.35
C GLY A 86 -14.30 19.44 -11.67
N LEU A 87 -13.85 18.79 -10.59
CA LEU A 87 -12.62 19.11 -9.87
C LEU A 87 -11.38 18.95 -10.78
N TYR A 88 -11.30 17.85 -11.53
CA TYR A 88 -10.20 17.60 -12.48
C TYR A 88 -10.16 18.64 -13.62
N ILE A 89 -11.32 18.98 -14.18
CA ILE A 89 -11.43 20.01 -15.23
C ILE A 89 -11.06 21.39 -14.67
N GLY A 90 -11.57 21.74 -13.49
CA GLY A 90 -11.22 22.98 -12.82
C GLY A 90 -9.72 23.09 -12.54
N PHE A 91 -9.09 21.99 -12.13
CA PHE A 91 -7.65 21.91 -11.96
C PHE A 91 -6.88 22.12 -13.27
N ALA A 92 -7.29 21.46 -14.35
CA ALA A 92 -6.66 21.66 -15.66
C ALA A 92 -6.77 23.10 -16.15
N LEU A 93 -7.96 23.71 -16.02
CA LEU A 93 -8.18 25.10 -16.37
C LEU A 93 -7.33 26.04 -15.52
N TRP A 94 -7.17 25.75 -14.23
CA TRP A 94 -6.32 26.52 -13.35
C TRP A 94 -4.85 26.50 -13.80
N LEU A 95 -4.30 25.30 -14.09
CA LEU A 95 -2.92 25.14 -14.56
C LEU A 95 -2.66 25.83 -15.90
N ILE A 96 -3.69 25.97 -16.74
CA ILE A 96 -3.62 26.72 -17.99
C ILE A 96 -3.73 28.24 -17.75
N ALA A 97 -4.55 28.67 -16.79
CA ALA A 97 -4.84 30.09 -16.55
C ALA A 97 -3.70 30.82 -15.80
N VAL A 98 -3.10 30.21 -14.78
CA VAL A 98 -2.07 30.86 -13.95
C VAL A 98 -0.82 31.30 -14.74
N PRO A 99 -0.31 30.53 -15.73
CA PRO A 99 0.82 30.96 -16.56
C PRO A 99 0.65 32.33 -17.25
N PHE A 100 -0.59 32.80 -17.48
CA PHE A 100 -0.86 34.13 -18.05
C PHE A 100 -0.64 35.30 -17.08
N MET A 101 -0.44 35.01 -15.79
CA MET A 101 -0.11 36.04 -14.80
C MET A 101 1.31 36.59 -15.01
N SER A 102 1.52 37.82 -14.56
CA SER A 102 2.85 38.44 -14.56
C SER A 102 3.84 37.65 -13.69
N ASN A 103 5.10 37.60 -14.14
CA ASN A 103 6.17 36.84 -13.48
C ASN A 103 6.37 37.36 -12.06
N SER A 104 6.09 36.51 -11.08
CA SER A 104 6.17 36.82 -9.66
C SER A 104 6.22 35.52 -8.86
N ALA A 105 6.68 35.60 -7.61
CA ALA A 105 6.62 34.49 -6.67
C ALA A 105 5.16 33.99 -6.49
N LEU A 106 4.20 34.91 -6.48
CA LEU A 106 2.78 34.59 -6.35
C LEU A 106 2.24 33.76 -7.52
N LYS A 107 2.69 34.03 -8.76
CA LYS A 107 2.35 33.21 -9.93
C LYS A 107 2.79 31.76 -9.73
N VAL A 108 4.04 31.55 -9.32
CA VAL A 108 4.62 30.22 -9.12
C VAL A 108 3.92 29.50 -7.96
N TRP A 109 3.67 30.20 -6.86
CA TRP A 109 2.96 29.65 -5.71
C TRP A 109 1.52 29.24 -6.06
N LEU A 110 0.77 30.09 -6.77
CA LEU A 110 -0.58 29.76 -7.23
C LEU A 110 -0.59 28.62 -8.24
N TYR A 111 0.46 28.45 -9.04
CA TYR A 111 0.55 27.37 -10.01
C TYR A 111 0.59 26.01 -9.29
N TYR A 112 1.43 25.89 -8.27
CA TYR A 112 1.60 24.64 -7.54
C TYR A 112 0.41 24.35 -6.61
N LEU A 113 -0.09 25.35 -5.87
CA LEU A 113 -1.08 25.22 -4.77
C LEU A 113 -2.22 24.20 -4.98
N PRO A 114 -2.94 24.16 -6.12
CA PRO A 114 -4.06 23.24 -6.26
C PRO A 114 -3.62 21.78 -6.23
N SER A 115 -2.40 21.45 -6.68
CA SER A 115 -1.89 20.07 -6.64
C SER A 115 -1.77 19.54 -5.21
N GLN A 116 -1.30 20.35 -4.26
CA GLN A 116 -1.24 20.00 -2.84
C GLN A 116 -2.63 19.91 -2.23
N LEU A 117 -3.53 20.85 -2.56
CA LEU A 117 -4.93 20.81 -2.10
C LEU A 117 -5.64 19.53 -2.58
N LEU A 118 -5.39 19.11 -3.82
CA LEU A 118 -5.93 17.87 -4.38
C LEU A 118 -5.34 16.63 -3.72
N THR A 119 -4.06 16.67 -3.34
CA THR A 119 -3.41 15.61 -2.55
C THR A 119 -4.07 15.48 -1.18
N VAL A 120 -4.31 16.60 -0.49
CA VAL A 120 -5.03 16.63 0.79
C VAL A 120 -6.47 16.13 0.60
N TYR A 121 -7.16 16.53 -0.45
CA TYR A 121 -8.50 16.06 -0.80
C TYR A 121 -8.52 14.52 -0.98
N LEU A 122 -7.59 13.94 -1.73
CA LEU A 122 -7.50 12.48 -1.87
C LEU A 122 -7.24 11.80 -0.53
N GLY A 123 -6.41 12.40 0.33
CA GLY A 123 -6.19 11.92 1.69
C GLY A 123 -7.45 11.90 2.55
N ILE A 124 -8.23 12.99 2.52
CA ILE A 124 -9.53 13.09 3.20
C ILE A 124 -10.52 12.08 2.62
N TYR A 125 -10.55 11.92 1.30
CA TYR A 125 -11.42 10.96 0.63
C TYR A 125 -11.14 9.53 1.09
N LEU A 126 -9.85 9.14 1.13
CA LEU A 126 -9.39 7.85 1.63
C LEU A 126 -9.79 7.64 3.10
N LEU A 127 -9.60 8.65 3.95
CA LEU A 127 -9.93 8.56 5.38
C LEU A 127 -11.45 8.60 5.66
N SER A 128 -12.25 9.12 4.74
CA SER A 128 -13.71 9.11 4.86
C SER A 128 -14.31 7.77 4.47
N HIS A 129 -13.68 7.06 3.53
CA HIS A 129 -14.21 5.82 2.95
C HIS A 129 -13.42 4.56 3.35
N TYR A 130 -12.32 4.65 4.13
CA TYR A 130 -11.47 3.47 4.44
C TYR A 130 -12.22 2.29 5.07
N ARG A 131 -13.33 2.54 5.79
CA ARG A 131 -14.15 1.48 6.40
C ARG A 131 -14.89 0.61 5.39
N GLN A 132 -15.06 1.10 4.15
CA GLN A 132 -15.73 0.36 3.07
C GLN A 132 -14.78 -0.60 2.34
N VAL A 133 -13.46 -0.49 2.56
CA VAL A 133 -12.49 -1.42 1.97
C VAL A 133 -12.57 -2.76 2.71
N LYS A 134 -12.64 -3.87 1.96
CA LYS A 134 -12.54 -5.22 2.53
C LYS A 134 -11.27 -5.34 3.37
N GLN A 135 -11.45 -5.41 4.69
CA GLN A 135 -10.36 -5.37 5.67
C GLN A 135 -9.42 -6.59 5.57
N SER A 136 -9.90 -7.66 4.92
CA SER A 136 -9.13 -8.87 4.59
C SER A 136 -8.07 -8.66 3.50
N SER A 137 -8.19 -7.61 2.67
CA SER A 137 -7.17 -7.27 1.68
C SER A 137 -5.96 -6.59 2.33
N PHE A 138 -4.75 -6.97 1.92
CA PHE A 138 -3.50 -6.31 2.36
C PHE A 138 -3.57 -4.78 2.24
N LEU A 139 -4.19 -4.27 1.17
CA LEU A 139 -4.29 -2.83 0.93
C LEU A 139 -5.21 -2.12 1.95
N GLY A 140 -6.21 -2.81 2.50
CA GLY A 140 -7.12 -2.26 3.51
C GLY A 140 -6.38 -1.82 4.78
N LYS A 141 -5.34 -2.56 5.18
CA LYS A 141 -4.49 -2.22 6.34
C LYS A 141 -3.74 -0.89 6.15
N TYR A 142 -3.32 -0.59 4.91
CA TYR A 142 -2.54 0.59 4.59
C TYR A 142 -3.37 1.78 4.08
N THR A 143 -4.64 1.58 3.71
CA THR A 143 -5.51 2.65 3.16
C THR A 143 -5.64 3.82 4.14
N ARG A 144 -5.85 3.54 5.43
CA ARG A 144 -5.91 4.57 6.48
C ARG A 144 -4.57 5.31 6.62
N LEU A 145 -3.46 4.57 6.59
CA LEU A 145 -2.13 5.15 6.68
C LEU A 145 -1.84 6.09 5.49
N ILE A 146 -2.10 5.63 4.27
CA ILE A 146 -1.92 6.44 3.04
C ILE A 146 -2.74 7.72 3.11
N GLY A 147 -4.01 7.65 3.56
CA GLY A 147 -4.86 8.83 3.70
C GLY A 147 -4.29 9.85 4.70
N ILE A 148 -3.82 9.40 5.86
CA ILE A 148 -3.20 10.27 6.87
C ILE A 148 -1.91 10.91 6.32
N MET A 149 -1.06 10.10 5.66
CA MET A 149 0.18 10.59 5.07
C MET A 149 -0.06 11.64 3.99
N ALA A 150 -1.06 11.45 3.12
CA ALA A 150 -1.40 12.41 2.08
C ALA A 150 -1.86 13.77 2.64
N ILE A 151 -2.59 13.77 3.76
CA ILE A 151 -2.98 15.02 4.43
C ILE A 151 -1.76 15.70 5.05
N ILE A 152 -0.96 14.97 5.84
CA ILE A 152 0.20 15.52 6.55
C ILE A 152 1.20 16.08 5.54
N PHE A 153 1.62 15.27 4.56
CA PHE A 153 2.58 15.73 3.56
C PHE A 153 1.99 16.78 2.63
N GLY A 154 0.72 16.69 2.25
CA GLY A 154 0.07 17.74 1.46
C GLY A 154 0.15 19.12 2.13
N LEU A 155 -0.05 19.18 3.45
CA LEU A 155 0.12 20.42 4.21
C LEU A 155 1.60 20.83 4.35
N SER A 156 2.50 19.87 4.62
CA SER A 156 3.94 20.14 4.71
C SER A 156 4.53 20.68 3.41
N ILE A 157 4.09 20.16 2.26
CA ILE A 157 4.52 20.62 0.93
C ILE A 157 4.13 22.07 0.72
N VAL A 158 2.90 22.48 1.09
CA VAL A 158 2.48 23.90 0.99
C VAL A 158 3.37 24.80 1.85
N VAL A 159 3.70 24.39 3.07
CA VAL A 159 4.57 25.16 3.96
C VAL A 159 5.99 25.27 3.37
N GLU A 160 6.54 24.17 2.88
CA GLU A 160 7.86 24.13 2.27
C GLU A 160 7.93 24.98 0.99
N ASP A 161 6.96 24.83 0.09
CA ASP A 161 6.87 25.62 -1.15
C ASP A 161 6.73 27.11 -0.83
N THR A 162 5.91 27.48 0.16
CA THR A 162 5.78 28.86 0.59
C THR A 162 7.12 29.43 1.04
N PHE A 163 7.90 28.64 1.79
CA PHE A 163 9.23 29.06 2.22
C PHE A 163 10.21 29.17 1.04
N ILE A 164 10.29 28.17 0.18
CA ILE A 164 11.23 28.14 -0.96
C ILE A 164 10.91 29.27 -1.95
N ILE A 165 9.66 29.40 -2.35
CA ILE A 165 9.23 30.35 -3.38
C ILE A 165 9.44 31.80 -2.93
N TYR A 166 9.11 32.15 -1.69
CA TYR A 166 9.20 33.55 -1.24
C TYR A 166 10.58 33.93 -0.69
N PHE A 167 11.33 33.00 -0.09
CA PHE A 167 12.58 33.32 0.61
C PHE A 167 13.84 32.85 -0.11
N ARG A 168 13.76 31.81 -0.95
CA ARG A 168 14.94 31.22 -1.59
C ARG A 168 15.03 31.52 -3.08
N ASP A 169 13.90 31.61 -3.77
CA ASP A 169 13.86 31.78 -5.21
C ASP A 169 13.99 33.24 -5.67
N ILE A 170 14.50 33.40 -6.89
CA ILE A 170 14.70 34.70 -7.54
C ILE A 170 14.01 34.68 -8.90
N TYR A 171 13.02 35.56 -9.09
CA TYR A 171 12.18 35.62 -10.30
C TYR A 171 12.47 36.84 -11.19
N HIS A 172 13.66 37.44 -11.09
CA HIS A 172 14.04 38.57 -11.94
C HIS A 172 14.50 38.11 -13.32
N THR A 173 14.10 38.83 -14.38
CA THR A 173 14.36 38.47 -15.79
C THR A 173 15.84 38.25 -16.11
N ASN A 174 16.74 38.96 -15.43
CA ASN A 174 18.18 38.88 -15.67
C ASN A 174 18.87 37.78 -14.84
N MET A 175 18.25 37.34 -13.75
CA MET A 175 18.79 36.33 -12.82
C MET A 175 17.63 35.48 -12.30
N LEU A 176 17.21 34.51 -13.10
CA LEU A 176 16.18 33.56 -12.74
C LEU A 176 16.82 32.35 -12.05
N LYS A 177 16.42 32.07 -10.81
CA LYS A 177 16.86 30.89 -10.07
C LYS A 177 15.67 30.34 -9.28
N ILE A 178 15.20 29.17 -9.72
CA ILE A 178 14.10 28.44 -9.10
C ILE A 178 14.66 27.15 -8.53
N HIS A 179 14.32 26.83 -7.27
CA HIS A 179 14.63 25.55 -6.66
C HIS A 179 13.43 24.61 -6.83
N ASN A 180 13.55 23.68 -7.77
CA ASN A 180 12.45 22.79 -8.15
C ASN A 180 12.24 21.60 -7.20
N ARG A 181 13.15 21.39 -6.25
CA ARG A 181 13.11 20.22 -5.36
C ARG A 181 12.38 20.52 -4.07
N ASN A 182 11.44 19.64 -3.73
CA ASN A 182 10.68 19.67 -2.49
C ASN A 182 10.92 18.37 -1.70
N VAL A 183 11.47 18.52 -0.49
CA VAL A 183 11.85 17.41 0.39
C VAL A 183 10.60 16.70 0.93
N SER A 184 9.55 17.44 1.28
CA SER A 184 8.29 16.87 1.76
C SER A 184 7.61 16.02 0.69
N GLU A 185 7.63 16.46 -0.57
CA GLU A 185 7.11 15.70 -1.71
C GLU A 185 7.92 14.42 -1.95
N ASP A 186 9.25 14.52 -1.96
CA ASP A 186 10.15 13.36 -2.08
C ASP A 186 9.87 12.32 -0.99
N LEU A 187 9.76 12.75 0.28
CA LEU A 187 9.48 11.86 1.42
C LEU A 187 8.11 11.18 1.31
N PHE A 188 7.10 11.93 0.86
CA PHE A 188 5.77 11.37 0.62
C PHE A 188 5.83 10.26 -0.44
N HIS A 189 6.45 10.50 -1.60
CA HIS A 189 6.54 9.51 -2.65
C HIS A 189 7.39 8.29 -2.27
N ILE A 190 8.50 8.48 -1.53
CA ILE A 190 9.29 7.38 -0.98
C ILE A 190 8.42 6.49 -0.08
N SER A 191 7.57 7.08 0.75
CA SER A 191 6.67 6.30 1.61
C SER A 191 5.65 5.47 0.81
N LEU A 192 5.09 6.03 -0.26
CA LEU A 192 4.19 5.32 -1.17
C LEU A 192 4.92 4.19 -1.89
N CYS A 193 6.16 4.40 -2.31
CA CYS A 193 7.02 3.35 -2.88
C CYS A 193 7.19 2.18 -1.91
N ILE A 194 7.49 2.44 -0.63
CA ILE A 194 7.65 1.40 0.39
C ILE A 194 6.36 0.59 0.56
N ILE A 195 5.20 1.26 0.65
CA ILE A 195 3.90 0.60 0.77
C ILE A 195 3.59 -0.24 -0.47
N ALA A 196 3.83 0.31 -1.66
CA ALA A 196 3.62 -0.40 -2.92
C ALA A 196 4.51 -1.63 -3.04
N ILE A 197 5.80 -1.54 -2.67
CA ILE A 197 6.71 -2.69 -2.64
C ILE A 197 6.17 -3.76 -1.70
N LYS A 198 5.76 -3.40 -0.49
CA LYS A 198 5.19 -4.36 0.47
C LYS A 198 3.92 -5.04 -0.08
N TYR A 199 3.04 -4.27 -0.73
CA TYR A 199 1.85 -4.80 -1.38
C TYR A 199 2.19 -5.81 -2.48
N PHE A 200 3.10 -5.46 -3.38
CA PHE A 200 3.47 -6.34 -4.49
C PHE A 200 4.23 -7.58 -4.03
N LEU A 201 5.11 -7.48 -3.02
CA LEU A 201 5.80 -8.63 -2.47
C LEU A 201 4.83 -9.60 -1.79
N SER A 202 3.87 -9.07 -1.02
CA SER A 202 2.83 -9.90 -0.39
C SER A 202 2.01 -10.64 -1.45
N ASN A 203 1.59 -9.96 -2.52
CA ASN A 203 0.80 -10.59 -3.58
C ASN A 203 1.60 -11.57 -4.45
N TYR A 204 2.91 -11.33 -4.63
CA TYR A 204 3.78 -12.22 -5.41
C TYR A 204 4.06 -13.54 -4.69
N GLN A 205 4.10 -13.55 -3.36
CA GLN A 205 4.29 -14.77 -2.56
C GLN A 205 3.07 -15.69 -2.62
N THR A 206 1.86 -15.15 -2.54
CA THR A 206 0.61 -15.93 -2.64
C THR A 206 0.44 -16.60 -4.00
N GLU A 207 1.00 -16.03 -5.07
CA GLU A 207 0.88 -16.54 -6.44
C GLU A 207 1.91 -17.61 -6.83
N ASN A 208 3.06 -17.70 -6.15
CA ASN A 208 4.09 -18.72 -6.44
C ASN A 208 3.77 -20.08 -5.80
N GLU A 209 2.71 -20.17 -4.99
CA GLU A 209 2.16 -21.43 -4.49
C GLU A 209 1.16 -22.08 -5.47
N GLU A 210 0.76 -21.39 -6.56
CA GLU A 210 -0.15 -21.97 -7.55
C GLU A 210 0.58 -22.80 -8.64
N VAL A 211 0.54 -24.12 -8.46
CA VAL A 211 1.04 -25.15 -9.39
C VAL A 211 0.25 -25.16 -10.74
N PRO A 212 0.86 -25.46 -11.91
CA PRO A 212 0.23 -25.36 -13.24
C PRO A 212 -1.01 -26.26 -13.46
N LEU A 213 -1.98 -25.74 -14.23
CA LEU A 213 -3.33 -26.30 -14.44
C LEU A 213 -3.41 -27.74 -14.99
N ALA A 214 -2.38 -28.27 -15.64
CA ALA A 214 -2.40 -29.63 -16.19
C ALA A 214 -2.29 -30.70 -15.10
N ASP A 215 -1.49 -30.47 -14.06
CA ASP A 215 -1.46 -31.32 -12.87
C ASP A 215 -2.70 -31.08 -11.99
N LYS A 216 -3.28 -29.88 -12.08
CA LYS A 216 -4.51 -29.49 -11.39
C LYS A 216 -5.72 -30.31 -11.85
N ALA A 217 -5.82 -30.77 -13.11
CA ALA A 217 -6.97 -31.60 -13.52
C ALA A 217 -6.97 -32.99 -12.85
N ASN A 218 -5.79 -33.59 -12.66
CA ASN A 218 -5.63 -34.86 -11.93
C ASN A 218 -5.72 -34.66 -10.42
N LEU A 219 -5.41 -33.46 -9.91
CA LEU A 219 -5.62 -33.07 -8.51
C LEU A 219 -7.08 -32.68 -8.25
N ILE A 220 -7.80 -32.04 -9.17
CA ILE A 220 -9.18 -31.53 -9.00
C ILE A 220 -10.16 -32.69 -8.81
N SER A 221 -9.96 -33.82 -9.49
CA SER A 221 -10.73 -35.04 -9.23
C SER A 221 -10.45 -35.66 -7.85
N ALA A 222 -9.32 -35.32 -7.21
CA ALA A 222 -8.99 -35.72 -5.84
C ALA A 222 -9.25 -34.61 -4.78
N VAL A 223 -9.40 -33.35 -5.19
CA VAL A 223 -9.46 -32.15 -4.33
C VAL A 223 -10.86 -31.52 -4.27
N HIS A 224 -11.79 -31.90 -5.15
CA HIS A 224 -13.16 -31.39 -5.04
C HIS A 224 -13.86 -31.77 -3.72
N ASP A 225 -13.26 -32.67 -2.94
CA ASP A 225 -13.68 -33.10 -1.61
C ASP A 225 -13.06 -32.29 -0.44
N SER A 226 -12.08 -31.40 -0.68
CA SER A 226 -11.26 -30.81 0.42
C SER A 226 -11.23 -29.29 0.54
N THR A 227 -11.87 -28.51 -0.35
CA THR A 227 -11.79 -27.03 -0.26
C THR A 227 -12.77 -26.40 0.73
N ASP A 228 -13.89 -27.07 1.04
CA ASP A 228 -14.82 -26.65 2.12
C ASP A 228 -14.27 -26.98 3.53
N VAL A 229 -13.31 -27.91 3.62
CA VAL A 229 -12.75 -28.42 4.88
C VAL A 229 -11.75 -27.43 5.52
N TYR A 230 -11.00 -26.65 4.73
CA TYR A 230 -9.96 -25.76 5.27
C TYR A 230 -10.51 -24.50 5.96
N GLU A 231 -11.67 -23.98 5.55
CA GLU A 231 -12.33 -22.87 6.27
C GLU A 231 -13.05 -23.37 7.54
N GLU A 232 -13.57 -24.60 7.54
CA GLU A 232 -14.19 -25.24 8.69
C GLU A 232 -13.17 -25.63 9.79
N GLU A 233 -12.06 -26.30 9.45
CA GLU A 233 -11.05 -26.72 10.42
C GLU A 233 -10.46 -25.51 11.19
N GLN A 234 -10.21 -24.41 10.47
CA GLN A 234 -9.69 -23.19 11.08
C GLN A 234 -10.71 -22.53 12.02
N TYR A 235 -12.01 -22.56 11.69
CA TYR A 235 -13.08 -22.06 12.54
C TYR A 235 -13.22 -22.87 13.85
N TYR A 236 -13.18 -24.21 13.76
CA TYR A 236 -13.21 -25.07 14.96
C TYR A 236 -11.97 -24.88 15.83
N PHE A 237 -10.81 -24.65 15.23
CA PHE A 237 -9.57 -24.42 15.96
C PHE A 237 -9.62 -23.12 16.77
N ASP A 238 -10.14 -22.04 16.19
CA ASP A 238 -10.29 -20.77 16.88
C ASP A 238 -11.28 -20.87 18.06
N ARG A 239 -12.39 -21.59 17.87
CA ARG A 239 -13.39 -21.85 18.93
C ARG A 239 -12.83 -22.71 20.08
N PHE A 240 -11.99 -23.70 19.76
CA PHE A 240 -11.28 -24.48 20.76
C PHE A 240 -10.31 -23.63 21.58
N MET A 241 -9.57 -22.74 20.92
CA MET A 241 -8.66 -21.82 21.62
C MET A 241 -9.41 -20.92 22.60
N ASP A 242 -10.54 -20.37 22.18
CA ASP A 242 -11.39 -19.54 23.04
C ASP A 242 -11.94 -20.31 24.23
N LYS A 243 -12.42 -21.55 24.02
CA LYS A 243 -12.99 -22.40 25.06
C LYS A 243 -11.99 -22.71 26.19
N TYR A 244 -10.73 -22.98 25.84
CA TYR A 244 -9.69 -23.34 26.81
C TYR A 244 -8.77 -22.17 27.17
N GLY A 245 -9.06 -20.95 26.71
CA GLY A 245 -8.26 -19.75 26.98
C GLY A 245 -6.82 -19.86 26.47
N ILE A 246 -6.61 -20.56 25.35
CA ILE A 246 -5.31 -20.73 24.71
C ILE A 246 -4.95 -19.42 24.02
N THR A 247 -3.79 -18.86 24.35
CA THR A 247 -3.32 -17.63 23.72
C THR A 247 -2.84 -17.90 22.30
N GLN A 248 -2.78 -16.87 21.46
CA GLN A 248 -2.31 -17.01 20.07
C GLN A 248 -0.94 -17.72 19.96
N ARG A 249 0.00 -17.40 20.86
CA ARG A 249 1.34 -18.02 20.88
C ARG A 249 1.31 -19.48 21.33
N GLU A 250 0.38 -19.84 22.21
CA GLU A 250 0.15 -21.23 22.59
C GLU A 250 -0.59 -21.99 21.50
N GLY A 251 -1.48 -21.33 20.74
CA GLY A 251 -2.18 -21.88 19.57
C GLY A 251 -1.23 -22.34 18.47
N GLU A 252 -0.24 -21.51 18.14
CA GLU A 252 0.82 -21.87 17.18
C GLU A 252 1.60 -23.13 17.61
N ILE A 253 1.84 -23.27 18.92
CA ILE A 253 2.51 -24.45 19.48
C ILE A 253 1.55 -25.64 19.51
N LEU A 254 0.28 -25.43 19.84
CA LEU A 254 -0.77 -26.45 19.89
C LEU A 254 -0.99 -27.10 18.52
N GLN A 255 -1.03 -26.34 17.43
CA GLN A 255 -1.14 -26.90 16.08
C GLN A 255 -0.02 -27.90 15.78
N LEU A 256 1.22 -27.55 16.15
CA LEU A 256 2.36 -28.43 15.96
C LEU A 256 2.37 -29.62 16.95
N LEU A 257 1.78 -29.44 18.14
CA LEU A 257 1.55 -30.53 19.08
C LEU A 257 0.58 -31.58 18.50
N LEU A 258 -0.52 -31.13 17.87
CA LEU A 258 -1.52 -31.97 17.22
C LEU A 258 -0.94 -32.71 16.01
N GLN A 259 0.01 -32.10 15.30
CA GLN A 259 0.82 -32.75 14.26
C GLN A 259 1.90 -33.71 14.80
N ARG A 260 1.91 -33.96 16.12
CA ARG A 260 2.85 -34.85 16.82
C ARG A 260 4.33 -34.43 16.72
N LYS A 261 4.63 -33.16 16.45
CA LYS A 261 6.01 -32.63 16.34
C LYS A 261 6.71 -32.54 17.68
N HIS A 262 7.97 -32.98 17.77
CA HIS A 262 8.73 -32.88 19.00
C HIS A 262 9.07 -31.43 19.35
N ASN A 263 9.29 -31.13 20.64
CA ASN A 263 9.55 -29.76 21.10
C ASN A 263 10.77 -29.11 20.43
N GLN A 264 11.76 -29.90 20.01
CA GLN A 264 12.90 -29.40 19.24
C GLN A 264 12.50 -28.99 17.81
N GLU A 265 11.60 -29.74 17.16
CA GLU A 265 11.09 -29.41 15.84
C GLU A 265 10.20 -28.17 15.90
N ILE A 266 9.35 -28.08 16.93
CA ILE A 266 8.51 -26.90 17.22
C ILE A 266 9.39 -25.67 17.46
N ALA A 267 10.46 -25.82 18.24
CA ALA A 267 11.41 -24.74 18.51
C ALA A 267 12.05 -24.22 17.21
N ASN A 268 12.50 -25.14 16.35
CA ASN A 268 13.12 -24.79 15.08
C ASN A 268 12.11 -24.12 14.13
N GLN A 269 10.87 -24.62 14.06
CA GLN A 269 9.85 -24.14 13.14
C GLN A 269 9.29 -22.77 13.54
N LEU A 270 9.16 -22.50 14.85
CA LEU A 270 8.66 -21.22 15.38
C LEU A 270 9.78 -20.24 15.74
N TYR A 271 11.04 -20.57 15.42
CA TYR A 271 12.24 -19.81 15.79
C TYR A 271 12.29 -19.44 17.28
N LEU A 272 11.95 -20.41 18.14
CA LEU A 272 11.90 -20.29 19.60
C LEU A 272 13.03 -21.07 20.27
N SER A 273 13.37 -20.69 21.50
CA SER A 273 14.22 -21.54 22.33
C SER A 273 13.45 -22.78 22.80
N LEU A 274 14.14 -23.92 22.96
CA LEU A 274 13.54 -25.15 23.49
C LEU A 274 12.95 -24.96 24.91
N GLY A 275 13.55 -24.08 25.73
CA GLY A 275 13.01 -23.70 27.03
C GLY A 275 11.66 -22.99 26.90
N THR A 276 11.53 -22.07 25.95
CA THR A 276 10.29 -21.34 25.65
C THR A 276 9.19 -22.29 25.20
N VAL A 277 9.49 -23.22 24.28
CA VAL A 277 8.51 -24.22 23.83
C VAL A 277 8.04 -25.10 24.98
N LYS A 278 8.96 -25.58 25.84
CA LYS A 278 8.59 -26.39 27.03
C LYS A 278 7.65 -25.65 27.96
N THR A 279 7.90 -24.37 28.24
CA THR A 279 7.02 -23.54 29.08
C THR A 279 5.63 -23.42 28.48
N HIS A 280 5.52 -23.09 27.20
CA HIS A 280 4.22 -22.99 26.55
C HIS A 280 3.49 -24.34 26.45
N THR A 281 4.19 -25.44 26.14
CA THR A 281 3.61 -26.78 26.17
C THR A 281 3.07 -27.13 27.56
N HIS A 282 3.79 -26.78 28.63
CA HIS A 282 3.31 -26.99 29.99
C HIS A 282 2.05 -26.17 30.30
N ASN A 283 2.00 -24.91 29.88
CA ASN A 283 0.80 -24.08 30.04
C ASN A 283 -0.39 -24.62 29.25
N ILE A 284 -0.17 -25.12 28.03
CA ILE A 284 -1.20 -25.77 27.22
C ILE A 284 -1.75 -27.00 27.95
N PHE A 285 -0.87 -27.83 28.54
CA PHE A 285 -1.30 -29.02 29.28
C PHE A 285 -2.15 -28.66 30.51
N ILE A 286 -1.77 -27.61 31.24
CA ILE A 286 -2.57 -27.07 32.35
C ILE A 286 -3.95 -26.60 31.87
N LYS A 287 -4.00 -25.83 30.77
CA LYS A 287 -5.24 -25.28 30.21
C LYS A 287 -6.18 -26.35 29.66
N LEU A 288 -5.63 -27.40 29.07
CA LEU A 288 -6.38 -28.55 28.55
C LEU A 288 -6.67 -29.61 29.62
N GLN A 289 -6.13 -29.46 30.84
CA GLN A 289 -6.25 -30.41 31.94
C GLN A 289 -5.76 -31.82 31.59
N VAL A 290 -4.62 -31.90 30.91
CA VAL A 290 -3.98 -33.15 30.49
C VAL A 290 -2.61 -33.32 31.13
N GLU A 291 -2.21 -34.56 31.37
CA GLU A 291 -0.89 -34.89 31.95
C GLU A 291 0.06 -35.44 30.90
N ARG A 292 -0.48 -36.12 29.89
CA ARG A 292 0.31 -36.75 28.83
C ARG A 292 0.09 -36.05 27.49
N ARG A 293 1.17 -35.92 26.73
CA ARG A 293 1.15 -35.32 25.41
C ARG A 293 0.14 -35.99 24.45
N SER A 294 -0.04 -37.29 24.55
CA SER A 294 -1.00 -38.04 23.72
C SER A 294 -2.44 -37.60 23.96
N GLU A 295 -2.77 -37.18 25.19
CA GLU A 295 -4.11 -36.76 25.58
C GLU A 295 -4.52 -35.43 24.92
N VAL A 296 -3.55 -34.61 24.48
CA VAL A 296 -3.85 -33.37 23.74
C VAL A 296 -4.61 -33.66 22.44
N CYS A 297 -4.22 -34.70 21.72
CA CYS A 297 -4.92 -35.13 20.50
C CYS A 297 -6.32 -35.65 20.84
N GLU A 298 -6.46 -36.40 21.93
CA GLU A 298 -7.75 -36.94 22.38
C GLU A 298 -8.75 -35.83 22.73
N VAL A 299 -8.29 -34.77 23.42
CA VAL A 299 -9.13 -33.61 23.77
C VAL A 299 -9.56 -32.83 22.53
N TRP A 300 -8.68 -32.67 21.54
CA TRP A 300 -9.02 -32.05 20.26
C TRP A 300 -10.05 -32.87 19.48
N GLU A 301 -9.81 -34.16 19.29
CA GLU A 301 -10.73 -35.06 18.56
C GLU A 301 -12.10 -35.16 19.24
N ALA A 302 -12.14 -35.13 20.58
CA ALA A 302 -13.39 -35.11 21.33
C ALA A 302 -14.16 -33.79 21.13
N TYR A 303 -13.45 -32.66 21.03
CA TYR A 303 -14.06 -31.35 20.77
C TYR A 303 -14.63 -31.27 19.36
N GLU A 304 -13.84 -31.65 18.36
CA GLU A 304 -14.22 -31.65 16.94
C GLU A 304 -15.48 -32.49 16.70
N LYS A 305 -15.54 -33.70 17.27
CA LYS A 305 -16.74 -34.56 17.20
C LYS A 305 -17.97 -33.95 17.86
N SER A 306 -17.80 -33.16 18.93
CA SER A 306 -18.91 -32.56 19.67
C SER A 306 -19.54 -31.35 18.96
N GLU A 307 -18.76 -30.62 18.17
CA GLU A 307 -19.26 -29.46 17.40
C GLU A 307 -19.82 -29.91 16.03
N LEU A 308 -19.30 -30.98 15.43
CA LEU A 308 -19.85 -31.59 14.21
C LEU A 308 -21.21 -32.30 14.41
N SER A 309 -21.64 -32.50 15.65
CA SER A 309 -22.90 -33.18 15.99
C SER A 309 -24.01 -32.24 16.49
N GLN A 310 -23.78 -30.91 16.44
CA GLN A 310 -24.78 -29.85 16.72
C GLN A 310 -25.31 -29.22 15.43
#